data_AF-A0AB36ZW73-F1
#
_entry.id   AF-A0AB36ZW73-F1
#
_cell.length_a   1.000
_cell.length_b   1.000
_cell.length_c   1.000
_cell.angle_alpha   90.00
_cell.angle_beta   90.00
_cell.angle_gamma   90.00
#
_symmetry.space_group_name_H-M   'P 1'
#
loop_
_entity.id
_entity.type
_entity.pdbx_description
1 polymer ?
#
loop_
_entity_poly.entity_id
_entity_poly.type
_entity_poly.pdbx_seq_one_letter_code
_entity_poly.pdbx_strand_id
1 'polypeptide(L)'
;MGRLTTCTIHGDFSQIASKHLNGAGCSKCNGGMTYNKEFFIEKANEVHVNKYDYSKVTYTKGTEEVIIICPVHGQFKQKPEYHLSGNGCHKCRSSKAERKIIKKLKSYKIKFDHTYTINIENRNLYCDIFLKEYKLIIEYDGPQHFIPVPFSGKKDPNKTIENFYNTVERDNLKNKFAETNKYKIIRIPYWIYEVSIIKDLFENDKINEYSKIYSLENNRKYFILNQKKLIQKVPGFTKHISPFFDLTKLEQIFKV
;
A
#
# COMPACT_ATOMS: atom_id res chain seq x y z
N MET A 1 17.51 27.38 45.86
CA MET A 1 17.16 25.98 45.55
C MET A 1 16.26 25.93 44.33
N GLY A 2 16.48 24.96 43.43
CA GLY A 2 15.62 24.76 42.26
C GLY A 2 14.22 24.31 42.70
N ARG A 3 13.18 24.78 42.01
CA ARG A 3 11.80 24.31 42.16
C ARG A 3 11.51 23.26 41.09
N LEU A 4 10.72 22.26 41.48
CA LEU A 4 10.20 21.27 40.53
C LEU A 4 9.27 22.00 39.53
N THR A 5 9.56 21.86 38.25
CA THR A 5 8.81 22.45 37.14
C THR A 5 8.51 21.35 36.12
N THR A 6 7.30 21.33 35.58
CA THR A 6 6.91 20.34 34.56
C THR A 6 7.08 20.94 33.16
N CYS A 7 7.89 20.28 32.33
CA CYS A 7 7.93 20.55 30.89
C CYS A 7 6.83 19.72 30.21
N THR A 8 5.97 20.37 29.41
CA THR A 8 4.89 19.71 28.66
C THR A 8 5.40 18.68 27.65
N ILE A 9 6.68 18.75 27.27
CA ILE A 9 7.33 17.85 26.30
C ILE A 9 8.25 16.83 27.00
N HIS A 10 8.82 17.12 28.17
CA HIS A 10 9.89 16.27 28.75
C HIS A 10 9.66 15.85 30.20
N GLY A 11 8.50 16.17 30.77
CA GLY A 11 8.17 15.86 32.17
C GLY A 11 8.89 16.76 33.16
N ASP A 12 8.96 16.30 34.41
CA ASP A 12 9.45 17.10 35.53
C ASP A 12 10.96 17.32 35.50
N PHE A 13 11.38 18.55 35.79
CA PHE A 13 12.77 18.95 35.92
C PHE A 13 12.92 20.03 37.00
N SER A 14 14.12 20.15 37.59
CA SER A 14 14.40 21.18 38.58
C SER A 14 15.09 22.38 37.94
N GLN A 15 14.59 23.58 38.23
CA GLN A 15 15.22 24.83 37.81
C GLN A 15 14.98 25.97 38.79
N ILE A 16 15.83 26.99 38.74
CA ILE A 16 15.70 28.17 39.60
C ILE A 16 14.66 29.12 39.00
N ALA A 17 13.80 29.70 39.84
CA ALA A 17 12.69 30.56 39.42
C ALA A 17 13.13 31.72 38.50
N SER A 18 14.27 32.35 38.79
CA SER A 18 14.80 33.43 37.96
C SER A 18 15.17 33.00 36.55
N LYS A 19 15.64 31.76 36.35
CA LYS A 19 15.92 31.22 35.00
C LYS A 19 14.62 30.96 34.23
N HIS A 20 13.59 30.45 34.91
CA HIS A 20 12.28 30.25 34.31
C HIS A 20 11.64 31.58 33.85
N LEU A 21 11.66 32.60 34.72
CA LEU A 21 11.12 33.93 34.41
C LEU A 21 11.85 34.62 33.25
N ASN A 22 13.13 34.28 33.02
CA ASN A 22 13.92 34.76 31.89
C ASN A 22 13.71 33.93 30.60
N GLY A 23 12.68 33.08 30.55
CA GLY A 23 12.33 32.30 29.36
C GLY A 23 13.20 31.06 29.11
N ALA A 24 14.06 30.66 30.04
CA ALA A 24 14.82 29.42 29.90
C ALA A 24 13.89 28.20 30.01
N GLY A 25 13.86 27.38 28.95
CA GLY A 25 13.16 26.09 28.95
C GLY A 25 13.95 24.99 29.66
N CYS A 26 13.41 23.76 29.69
CA CYS A 26 14.15 22.62 30.21
C CYS A 26 15.41 22.35 29.36
N SER A 27 16.43 21.73 29.97
CA SER A 27 17.72 21.45 29.31
C SER A 27 17.56 20.61 28.03
N LYS A 28 16.55 19.74 27.97
CA LYS A 28 16.21 18.97 26.77
C LYS A 28 15.68 19.86 25.65
N CYS A 29 14.72 20.76 25.93
CA CYS A 29 14.23 21.74 24.96
C CYS A 29 15.35 22.68 24.47
N ASN A 30 16.16 23.21 25.38
CA ASN A 30 17.27 24.10 25.02
C ASN A 30 18.39 23.37 24.27
N GLY A 31 18.53 22.05 24.48
CA GLY A 31 19.44 21.18 23.74
C GLY A 31 18.88 20.64 22.42
N GLY A 32 17.71 21.10 21.98
CA GLY A 32 17.08 20.69 20.72
C GLY A 32 16.33 19.34 20.77
N MET A 33 16.29 18.65 21.91
CA MET A 33 15.34 17.56 22.14
C MET A 33 13.96 18.19 22.24
N THR A 34 13.16 18.02 21.20
CA THR A 34 11.83 18.64 21.04
C THR A 34 10.70 17.61 20.98
N TYR A 35 11.04 16.32 21.07
CA TYR A 35 10.12 15.21 20.86
C TYR A 35 10.50 14.06 21.78
N ASN A 36 9.65 13.71 22.75
CA ASN A 36 9.74 12.45 23.49
C ASN A 36 8.75 11.41 22.91
N LYS A 37 8.79 10.18 23.45
CA LYS A 37 7.91 9.08 23.01
C LYS A 37 6.43 9.47 23.10
N GLU A 38 6.04 10.10 24.21
CA GLU A 38 4.66 10.48 24.49
C GLU A 38 4.15 11.51 23.47
N PHE A 39 4.92 12.55 23.21
CA PHE A 39 4.60 13.56 22.20
C PHE A 39 4.51 12.95 20.80
N PHE A 40 5.44 12.06 20.44
CA PHE A 40 5.36 11.35 19.16
C PHE A 40 4.05 10.57 19.04
N ILE A 41 3.65 9.81 20.08
CA ILE A 41 2.43 9.01 20.06
C ILE A 41 1.19 9.90 19.97
N GLU A 42 1.13 10.99 20.74
CA GLU A 42 0.03 11.96 20.69
C GLU A 42 -0.13 12.55 19.29
N LYS A 43 0.95 13.07 18.70
CA LYS A 43 0.92 13.63 17.34
C LYS A 43 0.66 12.59 16.27
N ALA A 44 1.20 11.38 16.42
CA ALA A 44 0.93 10.31 15.49
C ALA A 44 -0.55 9.86 15.54
N ASN A 45 -1.16 9.88 16.73
CA ASN A 45 -2.59 9.64 16.91
C ASN A 45 -3.47 10.74 16.31
N GLU A 46 -3.05 12.00 16.36
CA GLU A 46 -3.72 13.10 15.65
C GLU A 46 -3.66 12.89 14.12
N VAL A 47 -2.46 12.67 13.58
CA VAL A 47 -2.21 12.53 12.13
C VAL A 47 -2.91 11.30 11.54
N HIS A 48 -2.92 10.18 12.27
CA HIS A 48 -3.45 8.91 11.80
C HIS A 48 -4.78 8.52 12.44
N VAL A 49 -5.38 9.40 13.23
CA VAL A 49 -6.70 9.22 13.88
C VAL A 49 -6.75 7.91 14.68
N ASN A 50 -5.82 7.75 15.63
CA ASN A 50 -5.70 6.57 16.51
C ASN A 50 -5.61 5.21 15.79
N LYS A 51 -5.08 5.18 14.56
CA LYS A 51 -5.07 3.99 13.71
C LYS A 51 -4.00 2.95 14.06
N TYR A 52 -2.85 3.37 14.58
CA TYR A 52 -1.69 2.50 14.77
C TYR A 52 -1.45 2.21 16.26
N ASP A 53 -0.86 1.05 16.54
CA ASP A 53 -0.40 0.68 17.87
C ASP A 53 1.10 0.99 17.99
N TYR A 54 1.45 1.73 19.05
CA TYR A 54 2.79 2.23 19.34
C TYR A 54 3.42 1.54 20.57
N SER A 55 2.87 0.43 21.04
CA SER A 55 3.35 -0.34 22.21
C SER A 55 4.82 -0.75 22.09
N LYS A 56 5.32 -0.94 20.86
CA LYS A 56 6.71 -1.31 20.56
C LYS A 56 7.60 -0.14 20.13
N VAL A 57 7.14 1.10 20.27
CA VAL A 57 7.94 2.27 19.94
C VAL A 57 8.98 2.52 21.04
N THR A 58 10.24 2.48 20.64
CA THR A 58 11.40 2.98 21.39
C THR A 58 11.88 4.26 20.70
N TYR A 59 11.54 5.42 21.26
CA TYR A 59 11.82 6.71 20.61
C TYR A 59 13.12 7.32 21.15
N THR A 60 14.08 7.54 20.26
CA THR A 60 15.35 8.23 20.54
C THR A 60 15.41 9.60 19.86
N LYS A 61 15.11 9.67 18.56
CA LYS A 61 15.08 10.90 17.74
C LYS A 61 14.21 10.72 16.49
N GLY A 62 13.75 11.83 15.90
CA GLY A 62 12.82 11.82 14.77
C GLY A 62 13.34 11.18 13.47
N THR A 63 14.66 11.05 13.34
CA THR A 63 15.36 10.50 12.16
C THR A 63 15.68 9.02 12.27
N GLU A 64 15.47 8.41 13.44
CA GLU A 64 15.75 6.98 13.69
C GLU A 64 14.47 6.16 13.55
N GLU A 65 14.57 4.95 12.99
CA GLU A 65 13.38 4.13 12.74
C GLU A 65 12.76 3.61 14.04
N VAL A 66 11.43 3.67 14.12
CA VAL A 66 10.65 3.05 15.19
C VAL A 66 9.80 1.91 14.65
N ILE A 67 9.45 0.95 15.51
CA ILE A 67 8.53 -0.14 15.19
C ILE A 67 7.10 0.33 15.47
N ILE A 68 6.28 0.41 14.43
CA ILE A 68 4.86 0.77 14.50
C ILE A 68 4.03 -0.45 14.11
N ILE A 69 2.95 -0.71 14.83
CA ILE A 69 2.06 -1.84 14.57
C ILE A 69 0.85 -1.34 13.78
N CYS A 70 0.73 -1.80 12.53
CA CYS A 70 -0.50 -1.66 11.77
C CYS A 70 -1.52 -2.70 12.23
N PRO A 71 -2.77 -2.31 12.57
CA PRO A 71 -3.81 -3.26 13.00
C PRO A 71 -4.15 -4.29 11.90
N VAL A 72 -3.85 -3.98 10.64
CA VAL A 72 -4.13 -4.87 9.51
C VAL A 72 -2.90 -5.68 9.09
N HIS A 73 -1.73 -5.06 9.02
CA HIS A 73 -0.54 -5.64 8.36
C HIS A 73 0.61 -5.98 9.32
N GLY A 74 0.41 -5.80 10.64
CA GLY A 74 1.42 -6.08 11.65
C GLY A 74 2.52 -5.01 11.72
N GLN A 75 3.67 -5.39 12.26
CA GLN A 75 4.80 -4.49 12.52
C GLN A 75 5.44 -4.00 11.22
N PHE A 76 5.78 -2.72 11.18
CA PHE A 76 6.63 -2.12 10.15
C PHE A 76 7.55 -1.07 10.78
N LYS A 77 8.69 -0.83 10.13
CA LYS A 77 9.64 0.23 10.54
C LYS A 77 9.37 1.50 9.76
N GLN A 78 9.42 2.64 10.43
CA GLN A 78 9.32 3.96 9.81
C GLN A 78 9.98 5.00 10.70
N LYS A 79 10.60 6.02 10.10
CA LYS A 79 11.08 7.20 10.84
C LYS A 79 9.90 8.01 11.38
N PRO A 80 9.91 8.44 12.65
CA PRO A 80 8.86 9.29 13.22
C PRO A 80 8.57 10.55 12.40
N GLU A 81 9.59 11.23 11.86
CA GLU A 81 9.39 12.44 11.04
C GLU A 81 8.52 12.19 9.80
N TYR A 82 8.70 11.04 9.14
CA TYR A 82 7.87 10.65 8.00
C TYR A 82 6.48 10.23 8.45
N HIS A 83 6.38 9.54 9.59
CA HIS A 83 5.11 9.10 10.13
C HIS A 83 4.22 10.31 10.49
N LEU A 84 4.79 11.31 11.16
CA LEU A 84 4.11 12.57 11.50
C LEU A 84 3.78 13.42 10.27
N SER A 85 4.51 13.26 9.17
CA SER A 85 4.17 13.87 7.87
C SER A 85 3.03 13.17 7.12
N GLY A 86 2.32 12.25 7.77
CA GLY A 86 1.18 11.51 7.20
C GLY A 86 1.55 10.23 6.45
N ASN A 87 2.83 9.83 6.42
CA ASN A 87 3.20 8.51 5.93
C ASN A 87 2.78 7.45 6.95
N GLY A 88 2.39 6.27 6.48
CA GLY A 88 2.00 5.18 7.35
C GLY A 88 2.53 3.86 6.82
N CYS A 89 1.91 2.77 7.27
CA CYS A 89 2.22 1.43 6.77
C CYS A 89 2.18 1.42 5.23
N HIS A 90 3.29 1.07 4.59
CA HIS A 90 3.37 0.99 3.13
C HIS A 90 2.39 -0.04 2.57
N LYS A 91 2.10 -1.13 3.32
CA LYS A 91 1.04 -2.09 2.97
C LYS A 91 -0.34 -1.48 3.10
N CYS A 92 -0.56 -0.47 3.96
CA CYS A 92 -1.79 0.32 3.90
C CYS A 92 -1.89 1.20 2.65
N ARG A 93 -0.86 1.43 1.84
CA ARG A 93 -1.07 2.05 0.51
C ARG A 93 -1.77 1.11 -0.48
N SER A 94 -1.98 -0.16 -0.11
CA SER A 94 -2.92 -1.10 -0.73
C SER A 94 -4.21 -0.40 -1.15
N SER A 95 -4.73 -0.72 -2.33
CA SER A 95 -5.99 -0.14 -2.81
C SER A 95 -7.13 -0.37 -1.78
N LYS A 96 -8.16 0.49 -1.76
CA LYS A 96 -9.34 0.26 -0.90
C LYS A 96 -9.94 -1.15 -1.11
N ALA A 97 -9.81 -1.69 -2.33
CA ALA A 97 -10.32 -3.01 -2.68
C ALA A 97 -9.46 -4.15 -2.09
N GLU A 98 -8.14 -4.05 -2.14
CA GLU A 98 -7.24 -5.04 -1.52
C GLU A 98 -7.55 -5.18 -0.03
N ARG A 99 -7.74 -4.07 0.70
CA ARG A 99 -8.14 -4.11 2.12
C ARG A 99 -9.47 -4.84 2.35
N LYS A 100 -10.43 -4.73 1.42
CA LYS A 100 -11.71 -5.46 1.52
C LYS A 100 -11.51 -6.96 1.35
N ILE A 101 -10.66 -7.37 0.39
CA ILE A 101 -10.31 -8.78 0.17
C ILE A 101 -9.69 -9.35 1.45
N ILE A 102 -8.71 -8.65 2.01
CA ILE A 102 -8.01 -9.01 3.25
C ILE A 102 -8.98 -9.16 4.41
N LYS A 103 -9.87 -8.18 4.61
CA LYS A 103 -10.87 -8.23 5.68
C LYS A 103 -11.76 -9.46 5.54
N LYS A 104 -12.14 -9.81 4.30
CA LYS A 104 -13.00 -10.96 4.01
C LYS A 104 -12.26 -12.28 4.24
N LEU A 105 -11.02 -12.42 3.78
CA LEU A 105 -10.16 -13.58 4.07
C LEU A 105 -10.00 -13.81 5.58
N LYS A 106 -9.75 -12.73 6.34
CA LYS A 106 -9.67 -12.79 7.82
C LYS A 106 -10.97 -13.25 8.45
N SER A 107 -12.13 -12.77 7.97
CA SER A 107 -13.43 -13.21 8.49
C SER A 107 -13.70 -14.70 8.28
N TYR A 108 -13.08 -15.29 7.25
CA TYR A 108 -13.13 -16.72 6.97
C TYR A 108 -12.00 -17.51 7.64
N LYS A 109 -11.16 -16.86 8.46
CA LYS A 109 -10.00 -17.47 9.13
C LYS A 109 -9.03 -18.15 8.15
N ILE A 110 -8.99 -17.68 6.91
CA ILE A 110 -8.08 -18.19 5.88
C ILE A 110 -6.69 -17.61 6.14
N LYS A 111 -5.66 -18.45 6.05
CA LYS A 111 -4.25 -18.03 6.13
C LYS A 111 -3.76 -17.56 4.77
N PHE A 112 -3.07 -16.42 4.76
CA PHE A 112 -2.51 -15.83 3.55
C PHE A 112 -1.25 -15.03 3.87
N ASP A 113 -0.38 -14.94 2.88
CA ASP A 113 0.79 -14.08 2.90
C ASP A 113 0.53 -12.82 2.08
N HIS A 114 0.99 -11.71 2.63
CA HIS A 114 1.06 -10.45 1.90
C HIS A 114 2.38 -10.32 1.18
N THR A 115 2.36 -9.74 -0.02
CA THR A 115 3.59 -9.32 -0.71
C THR A 115 4.57 -10.48 -0.88
N TYR A 116 4.06 -11.68 -1.19
CA TYR A 116 4.90 -12.84 -1.48
C TYR A 116 5.82 -12.49 -2.64
N THR A 117 7.13 -12.65 -2.41
CA THR A 117 8.15 -12.33 -3.40
C THR A 117 8.41 -13.55 -4.27
N ILE A 118 8.05 -13.41 -5.54
CA ILE A 118 8.45 -14.33 -6.60
C ILE A 118 9.82 -13.86 -7.10
N ASN A 119 10.83 -14.71 -6.98
CA ASN A 119 12.15 -14.46 -7.54
C ASN A 119 12.25 -15.10 -8.93
N ILE A 120 12.46 -14.29 -9.97
CA ILE A 120 12.66 -14.75 -11.36
C ILE A 120 13.89 -14.02 -11.91
N GLU A 121 14.92 -14.77 -12.29
CA GLU A 121 16.07 -14.24 -13.07
C GLU A 121 16.63 -12.91 -12.50
N ASN A 122 16.95 -12.89 -11.21
CA ASN A 122 17.45 -11.72 -10.47
C ASN A 122 16.47 -10.54 -10.32
N ARG A 123 15.17 -10.76 -10.56
CA ARG A 123 14.09 -9.81 -10.30
C ARG A 123 13.15 -10.33 -9.21
N ASN A 124 12.79 -9.43 -8.29
CA ASN A 124 11.78 -9.68 -7.27
C ASN A 124 10.44 -9.11 -7.74
N LEU A 125 9.46 -9.98 -7.99
CA LEU A 125 8.08 -9.62 -8.27
C LEU A 125 7.23 -9.84 -7.02
N TYR A 126 6.31 -8.93 -6.72
CA TYR A 126 5.46 -9.00 -5.54
C TYR A 126 4.03 -9.32 -5.96
N CYS A 127 3.43 -10.33 -5.35
CA CYS A 127 2.00 -10.58 -5.46
C CYS A 127 1.23 -9.93 -4.31
N ASP A 128 0.02 -9.45 -4.57
CA ASP A 128 -0.78 -8.76 -3.54
C ASP A 128 -1.14 -9.73 -2.39
N ILE A 129 -1.70 -10.89 -2.74
CA ILE A 129 -2.15 -11.91 -1.78
C ILE A 129 -1.76 -13.31 -2.28
N PHE A 130 -1.11 -14.08 -1.41
CA PHE A 130 -0.71 -15.46 -1.67
C PHE A 130 -1.36 -16.43 -0.66
N LEU A 131 -2.05 -17.44 -1.17
CA LEU A 131 -2.80 -18.44 -0.41
C LEU A 131 -2.16 -19.81 -0.64
N LYS A 132 -1.10 -20.10 0.13
CA LYS A 132 -0.27 -21.29 -0.05
C LYS A 132 -1.07 -22.60 -0.01
N GLU A 133 -1.97 -22.74 0.97
CA GLU A 133 -2.78 -23.95 1.16
C GLU A 133 -3.72 -24.22 -0.03
N TYR A 134 -4.18 -23.16 -0.70
CA TYR A 134 -5.10 -23.23 -1.84
C TYR A 134 -4.38 -23.24 -3.20
N LYS A 135 -3.04 -23.16 -3.20
CA LYS A 135 -2.24 -22.91 -4.39
C LYS A 135 -2.80 -21.76 -5.25
N LEU A 136 -3.16 -20.65 -4.59
CA LEU A 136 -3.84 -19.52 -5.22
C LEU A 136 -3.09 -18.20 -4.98
N ILE A 137 -2.98 -17.40 -6.04
CA ILE A 137 -2.56 -16.00 -6.01
C ILE A 137 -3.78 -15.13 -6.33
N ILE A 138 -4.00 -14.08 -5.55
CA ILE A 138 -5.00 -13.04 -5.86
C ILE A 138 -4.26 -11.72 -6.09
N GLU A 139 -4.48 -11.14 -7.27
CA GLU A 139 -3.99 -9.80 -7.65
C GLU A 139 -5.18 -8.83 -7.75
N TYR A 140 -4.99 -7.59 -7.37
CA TYR A 140 -5.92 -6.51 -7.65
C TYR A 140 -5.35 -5.57 -8.72
N ASP A 141 -5.86 -5.71 -9.94
CA ASP A 141 -5.34 -4.97 -11.08
C ASP A 141 -5.95 -3.57 -11.14
N GLY A 142 -5.16 -2.59 -10.71
CA GLY A 142 -5.46 -1.17 -10.92
C GLY A 142 -5.46 -0.78 -12.41
N PRO A 143 -5.93 0.44 -12.75
CA PRO A 143 -5.97 0.90 -14.14
C PRO A 143 -4.62 0.85 -14.88
N GLN A 144 -3.50 0.96 -14.16
CA GLN A 144 -2.14 0.87 -14.71
C GLN A 144 -1.81 -0.47 -15.39
N HIS A 145 -2.57 -1.55 -15.12
CA HIS A 145 -2.42 -2.83 -15.81
C HIS A 145 -3.06 -2.84 -17.21
N PHE A 146 -3.91 -1.85 -17.49
CA PHE A 146 -4.73 -1.79 -18.70
C PHE A 146 -4.37 -0.60 -19.60
N ILE A 147 -3.90 0.51 -19.01
CA ILE A 147 -3.59 1.75 -19.72
C ILE A 147 -2.41 2.47 -19.04
N PRO A 148 -1.68 3.32 -19.78
CA PRO A 148 -0.63 4.16 -19.19
C PRO A 148 -1.22 5.22 -18.27
N VAL A 149 -1.07 5.00 -16.96
CA VAL A 149 -1.51 5.95 -15.92
C VAL A 149 -0.31 6.69 -15.36
N PRO A 150 -0.28 8.03 -15.41
CA PRO A 150 0.82 8.79 -14.84
C PRO A 150 0.75 8.79 -13.32
N PHE A 151 1.90 8.58 -12.68
CA PHE A 151 2.04 8.75 -11.23
C PHE A 151 1.94 10.25 -10.84
N SER A 152 1.54 10.52 -9.60
CA SER A 152 1.36 11.88 -9.08
C SER A 152 2.67 12.68 -9.12
N GLY A 153 2.63 13.88 -9.71
CA GLY A 153 3.79 14.78 -9.87
C GLY A 153 3.92 15.32 -11.30
N LYS A 154 5.16 15.42 -11.80
CA LYS A 154 5.48 15.77 -13.19
C LYS A 154 5.44 14.54 -14.09
N LYS A 155 4.69 14.64 -15.18
CA LYS A 155 4.25 13.53 -16.02
C LYS A 155 5.03 13.53 -17.33
N ASP A 156 6.08 12.72 -17.39
CA ASP A 156 6.73 12.38 -18.66
C ASP A 156 5.85 11.34 -19.38
N PRO A 157 5.27 11.68 -20.55
CA PRO A 157 4.45 10.75 -21.32
C PRO A 157 5.22 9.50 -21.74
N ASN A 158 6.50 9.63 -22.12
CA ASN A 158 7.33 8.51 -22.57
C ASN A 158 7.57 7.54 -21.41
N LYS A 159 7.95 8.06 -20.25
CA LYS A 159 8.12 7.25 -19.04
C LYS A 159 6.82 6.60 -18.57
N THR A 160 5.68 7.26 -18.79
CA THR A 160 4.36 6.68 -18.46
C THR A 160 4.05 5.47 -19.35
N ILE A 161 4.34 5.58 -20.65
CA ILE A 161 4.19 4.50 -21.61
C ILE A 161 5.19 3.36 -21.31
N GLU A 162 6.44 3.68 -21.03
CA GLU A 162 7.48 2.70 -20.63
C GLU A 162 7.05 1.93 -19.36
N ASN A 163 6.57 2.61 -18.34
CA ASN A 163 6.05 1.99 -17.11
C ASN A 163 4.87 1.05 -17.39
N PHE A 164 4.02 1.38 -18.35
CA PHE A 164 2.93 0.52 -18.77
C PHE A 164 3.45 -0.77 -19.43
N TYR A 165 4.39 -0.69 -20.37
CA TYR A 165 5.02 -1.87 -20.96
C TYR A 165 5.73 -2.74 -19.92
N ASN A 166 6.45 -2.12 -18.98
CA ASN A 166 7.06 -2.82 -17.85
C ASN A 166 6.02 -3.52 -16.96
N THR A 167 4.83 -2.93 -16.81
CA THR A 167 3.72 -3.54 -16.05
C THR A 167 3.17 -4.76 -16.79
N VAL A 168 2.95 -4.64 -18.11
CA VAL A 168 2.50 -5.75 -18.96
C VAL A 168 3.49 -6.92 -18.93
N GLU A 169 4.80 -6.64 -19.01
CA GLU A 169 5.86 -7.65 -18.89
C GLU A 169 5.80 -8.36 -17.53
N ARG A 170 5.73 -7.60 -16.42
CA ARG A 170 5.63 -8.16 -15.06
C ARG A 170 4.41 -9.04 -14.87
N ASP A 171 3.26 -8.66 -15.43
CA ASP A 171 2.04 -9.46 -15.36
C ASP A 171 2.21 -10.80 -16.08
N ASN A 172 2.82 -10.79 -17.27
CA ASN A 172 3.10 -12.01 -18.02
C ASN A 172 4.09 -12.91 -17.28
N LEU A 173 5.14 -12.35 -16.65
CA LEU A 173 6.09 -13.11 -15.83
C LEU A 173 5.44 -13.76 -14.62
N LYS A 174 4.55 -13.04 -13.91
CA LYS A 174 3.77 -13.61 -12.80
C LYS A 174 2.89 -14.77 -13.26
N ASN A 175 2.20 -14.61 -14.40
CA ASN A 175 1.37 -15.69 -14.97
C ASN A 175 2.21 -16.92 -15.34
N LYS A 176 3.36 -16.74 -16.00
CA LYS A 176 4.29 -17.82 -16.35
C LYS A 176 4.80 -18.55 -15.10
N PHE A 177 5.15 -17.81 -14.04
CA PHE A 177 5.53 -18.38 -12.76
C PHE A 177 4.40 -19.22 -12.14
N ALA A 178 3.18 -18.69 -12.12
CA ALA A 178 2.04 -19.39 -11.55
C ALA A 178 1.77 -20.70 -12.30
N GLU A 179 1.79 -20.68 -13.64
CA GLU A 179 1.63 -21.88 -14.47
C GLU A 179 2.71 -22.93 -14.18
N THR A 180 3.98 -22.52 -14.22
CA THR A 180 5.14 -23.40 -13.98
C THR A 180 5.07 -24.09 -12.62
N ASN A 181 4.62 -23.36 -11.58
CA ASN A 181 4.54 -23.85 -10.22
C ASN A 181 3.15 -24.41 -9.86
N LYS A 182 2.26 -24.57 -10.85
CA LYS A 182 0.90 -25.11 -10.68
C LYS A 182 0.04 -24.32 -9.67
N TYR A 183 0.24 -23.00 -9.62
CA TYR A 183 -0.62 -22.06 -8.92
C TYR A 183 -1.74 -21.56 -9.84
N LYS A 184 -2.91 -21.31 -9.26
CA LYS A 184 -3.96 -20.52 -9.90
C LYS A 184 -3.74 -19.04 -9.61
N ILE A 185 -4.11 -18.19 -10.56
CA ILE A 185 -4.12 -16.73 -10.38
C ILE A 185 -5.53 -16.20 -10.65
N ILE A 186 -6.03 -15.34 -9.77
CA ILE A 186 -7.28 -14.61 -9.94
C ILE A 186 -6.92 -13.12 -9.90
N ARG A 187 -7.18 -12.42 -11.00
CA ARG A 187 -6.87 -10.99 -11.12
C ARG A 187 -8.16 -10.20 -11.04
N ILE A 188 -8.44 -9.57 -9.90
CA ILE A 188 -9.66 -8.78 -9.70
C ILE A 188 -9.41 -7.39 -10.28
N PRO A 189 -10.04 -7.01 -11.41
CA PRO A 189 -9.75 -5.74 -12.05
C PRO A 189 -10.45 -4.59 -11.33
N TYR A 190 -9.92 -3.37 -11.47
CA TYR A 190 -10.38 -2.20 -10.72
C TYR A 190 -11.86 -1.83 -10.90
N TRP A 191 -12.50 -2.29 -11.99
CA TRP A 191 -13.92 -2.07 -12.23
C TRP A 191 -14.84 -3.02 -11.44
N ILE A 192 -14.28 -4.01 -10.76
CA ILE A 192 -14.97 -4.89 -9.83
C ILE A 192 -14.79 -4.33 -8.42
N TYR A 193 -15.85 -3.75 -7.88
CA TYR A 193 -15.84 -3.05 -6.59
C TYR A 193 -16.26 -3.94 -5.42
N GLU A 194 -17.04 -4.98 -5.70
CA GLU A 194 -17.51 -5.93 -4.71
C GLU A 194 -16.55 -7.10 -4.57
N VAL A 195 -16.23 -7.44 -3.33
CA VAL A 195 -15.43 -8.63 -2.97
C VAL A 195 -16.32 -9.85 -2.71
N SER A 196 -17.55 -9.84 -3.23
CA SER A 196 -18.47 -11.00 -3.21
C SER A 196 -17.81 -12.22 -3.83
N ILE A 197 -16.92 -12.02 -4.81
CA ILE A 197 -16.00 -13.03 -5.36
C ILE A 197 -15.38 -13.88 -4.25
N ILE A 198 -14.84 -13.27 -3.19
CA ILE A 198 -14.11 -13.98 -2.12
C ILE A 198 -15.02 -14.96 -1.39
N LYS A 199 -16.31 -14.65 -1.26
CA LYS A 199 -17.30 -15.59 -0.71
C LYS A 199 -17.38 -16.83 -1.59
N ASP A 200 -17.59 -16.64 -2.89
CA ASP A 200 -17.75 -17.73 -3.85
C ASP A 200 -16.49 -18.60 -3.99
N LEU A 201 -15.30 -18.02 -3.88
CA LEU A 201 -14.05 -18.78 -3.94
C LEU A 201 -13.98 -19.88 -2.87
N PHE A 202 -14.42 -19.58 -1.64
CA PHE A 202 -14.18 -20.46 -0.50
C PHE A 202 -15.44 -21.14 0.05
N GLU A 203 -16.61 -20.51 -0.06
CA GLU A 203 -17.89 -21.15 0.35
C GLU A 203 -18.44 -22.07 -0.73
N ASN A 204 -18.20 -21.75 -2.00
CA ASN A 204 -18.78 -22.47 -3.15
C ASN A 204 -17.73 -23.22 -3.99
N ASP A 205 -16.48 -23.32 -3.51
CA ASP A 205 -15.35 -23.99 -4.18
C ASP A 205 -15.10 -23.53 -5.64
N LYS A 206 -15.29 -22.23 -5.91
CA LYS A 206 -15.24 -21.69 -7.27
C LYS A 206 -13.88 -21.20 -7.74
N ILE A 207 -12.79 -21.59 -7.08
CA ILE A 207 -11.43 -21.12 -7.42
C ILE A 207 -11.10 -21.39 -8.90
N ASN A 208 -11.37 -22.59 -9.39
CA ASN A 208 -11.08 -22.96 -10.78
C ASN A 208 -11.90 -22.12 -11.78
N GLU A 209 -13.19 -21.95 -11.52
CA GLU A 209 -14.09 -21.13 -12.34
C GLU A 209 -13.60 -19.68 -12.39
N TYR A 210 -13.35 -19.06 -11.24
CA TYR A 210 -12.97 -17.65 -11.15
C TYR A 210 -11.55 -17.40 -11.67
N SER A 211 -10.64 -18.38 -11.57
CA SER A 211 -9.31 -18.28 -12.20
C SER A 211 -9.38 -18.22 -13.73
N LYS A 212 -10.42 -18.80 -14.33
CA LYS A 212 -10.68 -18.67 -15.77
C LYS A 212 -11.37 -17.34 -16.07
N ILE A 213 -12.44 -17.00 -15.34
CA ILE A 213 -13.20 -15.76 -15.56
C ILE A 213 -12.31 -14.53 -15.42
N TYR A 214 -11.56 -14.44 -14.33
CA TYR A 214 -10.69 -13.32 -13.99
C TYR A 214 -9.23 -13.60 -14.34
N SER A 215 -9.00 -14.28 -15.46
CA SER A 215 -7.67 -14.48 -16.02
C SER A 215 -7.12 -13.17 -16.60
N LEU A 216 -5.80 -13.08 -16.74
CA LEU A 216 -5.14 -11.92 -17.36
C LEU A 216 -5.67 -11.65 -18.77
N GLU A 217 -5.83 -12.71 -19.57
CA GLU A 217 -6.34 -12.64 -20.93
C GLU A 217 -7.79 -12.14 -20.99
N ASN A 218 -8.68 -12.75 -20.19
CA ASN A 218 -10.10 -12.39 -20.21
C ASN A 218 -10.35 -10.96 -19.72
N ASN A 219 -9.64 -10.52 -18.68
CA ASN A 219 -9.74 -9.15 -18.21
C ASN A 219 -9.25 -8.14 -19.27
N ARG A 220 -8.16 -8.46 -19.99
CA ARG A 220 -7.63 -7.61 -21.08
C ARG A 220 -8.62 -7.55 -22.25
N LYS A 221 -9.17 -8.68 -22.70
CA LYS A 221 -10.22 -8.73 -23.74
C LYS A 221 -11.45 -7.92 -23.34
N TYR A 222 -11.93 -8.10 -22.11
CA TYR A 222 -13.07 -7.33 -21.59
C TYR A 222 -12.77 -5.83 -21.57
N PHE A 223 -11.55 -5.45 -21.17
CA PHE A 223 -11.15 -4.06 -21.15
C PHE A 223 -11.19 -3.43 -22.54
N ILE A 224 -10.60 -4.08 -23.56
CA ILE A 224 -10.56 -3.58 -24.95
C ILE A 224 -11.98 -3.31 -25.46
N LEU A 225 -12.90 -4.27 -25.27
CA LEU A 225 -14.30 -4.15 -25.71
C LEU A 225 -15.05 -3.00 -24.99
N ASN A 226 -14.66 -2.67 -23.76
CA ASN A 226 -15.38 -1.73 -22.89
C ASN A 226 -14.57 -0.47 -22.54
N GLN A 227 -13.45 -0.21 -23.23
CA GLN A 227 -12.44 0.75 -22.81
C GLN A 227 -13.00 2.16 -22.60
N LYS A 228 -13.90 2.63 -23.48
CA LYS A 228 -14.53 3.96 -23.37
C LYS A 228 -15.21 4.16 -22.02
N LYS A 229 -15.97 3.17 -21.57
CA LYS A 229 -16.71 3.20 -20.29
C LYS A 229 -15.80 3.01 -19.08
N LEU A 230 -14.83 2.10 -19.19
CA LEU A 230 -13.95 1.76 -18.06
C LEU A 230 -12.94 2.88 -17.77
N ILE A 231 -12.42 3.53 -18.81
CA ILE A 231 -11.52 4.68 -18.69
C ILE A 231 -12.18 5.85 -17.95
N GLN A 232 -13.46 6.11 -18.19
CA GLN A 232 -14.21 7.17 -17.48
C GLN A 232 -14.31 6.94 -15.96
N LYS A 233 -14.14 5.69 -15.50
CA LYS A 233 -14.12 5.35 -14.07
C LYS A 233 -12.80 5.69 -13.37
N VAL A 234 -11.76 6.06 -14.12
CA VAL A 234 -10.43 6.37 -13.57
C VAL A 234 -10.36 7.86 -13.21
N PRO A 235 -10.34 8.23 -11.91
CA PRO A 235 -10.39 9.64 -11.50
C PRO A 235 -9.22 10.44 -12.05
N GLY A 236 -9.52 11.56 -12.73
CA GLY A 236 -8.50 12.45 -13.30
C GLY A 236 -7.84 11.92 -14.57
N PHE A 237 -8.16 10.71 -15.05
CA PHE A 237 -7.54 10.16 -16.25
C PHE A 237 -7.93 10.92 -17.51
N THR A 238 -9.18 11.38 -17.65
CA THR A 238 -9.61 12.20 -18.81
C THR A 238 -8.82 13.50 -18.95
N LYS A 239 -8.24 14.04 -17.87
CA LYS A 239 -7.35 15.22 -17.88
C LYS A 239 -5.91 14.89 -18.29
N HIS A 240 -5.58 13.60 -18.39
CA HIS A 240 -4.21 13.09 -18.53
C HIS A 240 -4.12 11.89 -19.47
N ILE A 241 -5.11 11.67 -20.34
CA ILE A 241 -4.92 10.80 -21.51
C ILE A 241 -3.74 11.43 -22.22
N SER A 242 -2.59 10.75 -22.17
CA SER A 242 -1.46 11.15 -22.97
C SER A 242 -1.98 11.20 -24.41
N PRO A 243 -1.98 12.35 -25.11
CA PRO A 243 -2.37 12.41 -26.51
C PRO A 243 -1.49 11.52 -27.42
N PHE A 244 -0.47 10.87 -26.83
CA PHE A 244 0.52 10.02 -27.49
C PHE A 244 0.26 8.51 -27.35
N PHE A 245 -0.71 8.05 -26.55
CA PHE A 245 -0.99 6.59 -26.45
C PHE A 245 -2.20 6.18 -27.28
N ASP A 246 -1.91 5.40 -28.32
CA ASP A 246 -2.90 4.84 -29.22
C ASP A 246 -3.55 3.58 -28.62
N LEU A 247 -4.78 3.74 -28.12
CA LEU A 247 -5.57 2.66 -27.53
C LEU A 247 -5.89 1.52 -28.53
N THR A 248 -5.82 1.78 -29.85
CA THR A 248 -6.05 0.72 -30.84
C THR A 248 -4.95 -0.34 -30.84
N LYS A 249 -3.77 -0.02 -30.29
CA LYS A 249 -2.65 -0.96 -30.17
C LYS A 249 -2.79 -1.93 -29.00
N LEU A 250 -3.81 -1.81 -28.16
CA LEU A 250 -3.94 -2.64 -26.96
C LEU A 250 -4.08 -4.14 -27.28
N GLU A 251 -4.77 -4.52 -28.35
CA GLU A 251 -4.87 -5.92 -28.81
C GLU A 251 -3.47 -6.49 -29.09
N GLN A 252 -2.66 -5.75 -29.86
CA GLN A 252 -1.28 -6.13 -30.17
C GLN A 252 -0.39 -6.20 -28.92
N ILE A 253 -0.50 -5.22 -28.01
CA ILE A 253 0.32 -5.14 -26.79
C ILE A 253 -0.01 -6.29 -25.84
N PHE A 254 -1.29 -6.60 -25.69
CA PHE A 254 -1.78 -7.65 -24.81
C PHE A 254 -1.67 -9.05 -25.42
N LYS A 255 -1.52 -9.14 -26.75
CA LYS A 255 -1.50 -10.39 -27.52
C LYS A 255 -2.80 -11.17 -27.33
N VAL A 256 -3.93 -10.47 -27.42
CA VAL A 256 -5.29 -11.03 -27.19
C VAL A 256 -6.25 -10.72 -28.32
#